data_AF-A0A9X9BGW3-F1
#
_entry.id   AF-A0A9X9BGW3-F1
#
_cell.length_a   1.000
_cell.length_b   1.000
_cell.length_c   1.000
_cell.angle_alpha   90.00
_cell.angle_beta   90.00
_cell.angle_gamma   90.00
#
_symmetry.space_group_name_H-M   'P 1'
#
loop_
_entity.id
_entity.type
_entity.pdbx_description
1 polymer ?
#
loop_
_entity_poly.entity_id
_entity_poly.type
_entity_poly.pdbx_seq_one_letter_code
_entity_poly.pdbx_strand_id
1 'polypeptide(L)'
;MKRAQPEMQIHKAIMAYLDSALPSTVRAFHPANGGRRDAKTGAMLKALGVKPGVADIVLVRQGGVMAFIEVKAGKGSSSPAQKEWQDWCGSNGVPYAIVRCVGDVQAVLTDWNINLKSRVAA
;
A
#
# COMPACT_ATOMS: atom_id res chain seq x y z
N MET A 1 9.77 25.18 10.24
CA MET A 1 8.70 24.78 9.29
C MET A 1 8.43 23.30 9.44
N LYS A 2 7.18 22.86 9.71
CA LYS A 2 6.84 21.42 9.73
C LYS A 2 7.21 20.84 8.36
N ARG A 3 8.03 19.78 8.33
CA ARG A 3 8.23 19.00 7.09
C ARG A 3 6.85 18.68 6.53
N ALA A 4 6.54 19.17 5.34
CA ALA A 4 5.42 18.60 4.59
C ALA A 4 5.66 17.08 4.56
N GLN A 5 4.64 16.30 4.90
CA GLN A 5 4.68 14.84 4.72
C GLN A 5 3.91 14.54 3.43
N PRO A 6 4.49 14.80 2.25
CA PRO A 6 3.81 14.60 0.99
C PRO A 6 3.34 13.15 0.83
N GLU A 7 4.13 12.18 1.31
CA GLU A 7 3.78 10.75 1.28
C GLU A 7 2.54 10.43 2.13
N MET A 8 2.41 11.03 3.32
CA MET A 8 1.22 10.87 4.17
C MET A 8 -0.04 11.43 3.50
N GLN A 9 0.06 12.55 2.78
CA GLN A 9 -1.08 13.14 2.07
C GLN A 9 -1.47 12.29 0.86
N ILE A 10 -0.49 11.79 0.11
CA ILE A 10 -0.71 10.86 -1.00
C ILE A 10 -1.38 9.57 -0.48
N HIS A 11 -0.85 8.99 0.59
CA HIS A 11 -1.41 7.79 1.22
C HIS A 11 -2.88 8.00 1.60
N LYS A 12 -3.20 9.10 2.27
CA LYS A 12 -4.59 9.43 2.65
C LYS A 12 -5.51 9.58 1.44
N ALA A 13 -5.05 10.27 0.40
CA ALA A 13 -5.83 10.44 -0.82
C ALA A 13 -6.08 9.09 -1.53
N ILE A 14 -5.08 8.20 -1.54
CA ILE A 14 -5.22 6.85 -2.08
C ILE A 14 -6.23 6.04 -1.28
N MET A 15 -6.12 6.02 0.05
CA MET A 15 -7.06 5.27 0.88
C MET A 15 -8.51 5.75 0.69
N ALA A 16 -8.73 7.06 0.69
CA ALA A 16 -10.06 7.64 0.41
C ALA A 16 -10.59 7.24 -0.98
N TYR A 17 -9.72 7.22 -1.98
CA TYR A 17 -10.09 6.73 -3.31
C TYR A 17 -10.48 5.24 -3.29
N LEU A 18 -9.64 4.39 -2.69
CA LEU A 18 -9.86 2.94 -2.60
C LEU A 18 -11.19 2.62 -1.88
N ASP A 19 -11.48 3.29 -0.76
CA ASP A 19 -12.74 3.12 -0.02
C ASP A 19 -13.96 3.40 -0.90
N SER A 20 -13.87 4.41 -1.78
CA SER A 20 -14.95 4.78 -2.71
C SER A 20 -15.04 3.88 -3.94
N ALA A 21 -13.90 3.44 -4.49
CA ALA A 21 -13.82 2.86 -5.83
C ALA A 21 -13.78 1.33 -5.83
N LEU A 22 -13.27 0.69 -4.78
CA LEU A 22 -13.13 -0.77 -4.75
C LEU A 22 -14.51 -1.46 -4.73
N PRO A 23 -14.69 -2.53 -5.51
CA PRO A 23 -15.90 -3.35 -5.45
C PRO A 23 -16.01 -4.04 -4.08
N SER A 24 -17.20 -4.53 -3.74
CA SER A 24 -17.44 -5.21 -2.45
C SER A 24 -16.58 -6.47 -2.25
N THR A 25 -16.07 -7.05 -3.34
CA THR A 25 -15.19 -8.23 -3.39
C THR A 25 -13.71 -7.94 -3.13
N VAL A 26 -13.33 -6.67 -2.94
CA VAL A 26 -11.95 -6.28 -2.63
C VAL A 26 -11.94 -5.44 -1.34
N ARG A 27 -10.92 -5.65 -0.51
CA ARG A 27 -10.62 -4.83 0.66
C ARG A 27 -9.21 -4.27 0.57
N ALA A 28 -9.04 -3.03 1.00
CA ALA A 28 -7.74 -2.41 1.20
C ALA A 28 -7.55 -2.12 2.68
N PHE A 29 -6.32 -2.25 3.19
CA PHE A 29 -5.97 -1.77 4.52
C PHE A 29 -4.49 -1.39 4.60
N HIS A 30 -4.17 -0.50 5.54
CA HIS A 30 -2.80 -0.18 5.93
C HIS A 30 -2.41 -1.09 7.11
N PRO A 31 -1.36 -1.94 7.00
CA PRO A 31 -0.96 -2.83 8.09
C PRO A 31 -0.27 -2.08 9.25
N ALA A 32 0.04 -0.78 9.09
CA ALA A 32 0.69 0.04 10.10
C ALA A 32 2.01 -0.54 10.63
N ASN A 33 2.80 -1.22 9.79
CA ASN A 33 4.07 -1.81 10.22
C ASN A 33 5.18 -0.78 10.47
N GLY A 34 5.14 0.36 9.79
CA GLY A 34 6.06 1.48 9.97
C GLY A 34 5.68 2.44 11.11
N GLY A 35 6.40 3.56 11.21
CA GLY A 35 6.13 4.65 12.15
C GLY A 35 7.08 4.72 13.34
N ARG A 36 7.19 5.93 13.91
CA ARG A 36 8.04 6.18 15.09
C ARG A 36 7.43 5.52 16.32
N ARG A 37 8.25 4.76 17.03
CA ARG A 37 7.91 4.08 18.29
C ARG A 37 9.11 4.12 19.20
N ASP A 38 8.90 3.99 20.50
CA ASP A 38 10.00 3.77 21.43
C ASP A 38 10.60 2.35 21.24
N ALA A 39 11.81 2.15 21.73
CA ALA A 39 12.55 0.91 21.53
C ALA A 39 11.82 -0.32 22.11
N LYS A 40 11.16 -0.17 23.26
CA LYS A 40 10.45 -1.27 23.94
C LYS A 40 9.23 -1.68 23.14
N THR A 41 8.39 -0.72 22.73
CA THR A 41 7.23 -0.97 21.87
C THR A 41 7.65 -1.55 20.53
N GLY A 42 8.73 -1.02 19.93
CA GLY A 42 9.26 -1.55 18.68
C GLY A 42 9.72 -3.01 18.77
N ALA A 43 10.42 -3.38 19.85
CA ALA A 43 10.84 -4.76 20.09
C ALA A 43 9.65 -5.70 20.32
N MET A 44 8.69 -5.28 21.15
CA MET A 44 7.45 -6.03 21.39
C MET A 44 6.68 -6.27 20.09
N LEU A 45 6.46 -5.24 19.27
CA LEU A 45 5.72 -5.39 18.01
C LEU A 45 6.43 -6.31 17.02
N LYS A 46 7.77 -6.25 16.94
CA LYS A 46 8.54 -7.21 16.12
C LYS A 46 8.35 -8.65 16.62
N ALA A 47 8.32 -8.86 17.94
CA ALA A 47 8.03 -10.17 18.53
C ALA A 47 6.58 -10.63 18.26
N LEU A 48 5.63 -9.70 18.19
CA LEU A 48 4.25 -9.96 17.76
C LEU A 48 4.10 -10.14 16.24
N GLY A 49 5.18 -10.05 15.48
CA GLY A 49 5.19 -10.36 14.05
C GLY A 49 5.18 -9.15 13.10
N VAL A 50 5.27 -7.91 13.59
CA VAL A 50 5.46 -6.74 12.72
C VAL A 50 6.75 -6.91 11.91
N LYS A 51 6.60 -6.92 10.59
CA LYS A 51 7.72 -7.05 9.65
C LYS A 51 8.09 -5.69 9.07
N PRO A 52 9.37 -5.26 9.14
CA PRO A 52 9.80 -4.07 8.44
C PRO A 52 9.67 -4.26 6.93
N GLY A 53 9.44 -3.16 6.21
CA GLY A 53 9.44 -3.15 4.75
C GLY A 53 8.17 -3.66 4.05
N VAL A 54 7.21 -4.21 4.79
CA VAL A 54 5.88 -4.53 4.23
C VAL A 54 5.30 -3.26 3.61
N ALA A 55 4.71 -3.40 2.42
CA ALA A 55 4.15 -2.29 1.68
C ALA A 55 3.09 -1.52 2.48
N ASP A 56 2.95 -0.23 2.16
CA ASP A 56 2.02 0.65 2.84
C ASP A 56 0.56 0.20 2.76
N ILE A 57 0.12 -0.39 1.65
CA ILE A 57 -1.27 -0.78 1.43
C ILE A 57 -1.31 -2.23 0.97
N VAL A 58 -2.21 -2.99 1.59
CA VAL A 58 -2.49 -4.38 1.24
C VAL A 58 -3.90 -4.47 0.68
N LEU A 59 -4.04 -5.11 -0.49
CA LEU A 59 -5.32 -5.48 -1.06
C LEU A 59 -5.58 -6.97 -0.84
N VAL A 60 -6.81 -7.33 -0.50
CA VAL A 60 -7.31 -8.71 -0.49
C VAL A 60 -8.49 -8.80 -1.45
N ARG A 61 -8.40 -9.71 -2.43
CA ARG A 61 -9.39 -9.93 -3.48
C ARG A 61 -10.13 -11.24 -3.26
N GLN A 62 -11.20 -11.44 -4.02
CA GLN A 62 -11.89 -12.74 -4.14
C GLN A 62 -10.88 -13.87 -4.40
N GLY A 63 -11.11 -15.02 -3.76
CA GLY A 63 -10.22 -16.18 -3.85
C GLY A 63 -8.96 -16.08 -2.97
N GLY A 64 -8.85 -15.05 -2.12
CA GLY A 64 -7.72 -14.89 -1.20
C GLY A 64 -6.47 -14.29 -1.85
N VAL A 65 -6.56 -13.81 -3.09
CA VAL A 65 -5.44 -13.20 -3.80
C VAL A 65 -5.09 -11.86 -3.16
N MET A 66 -3.84 -11.73 -2.72
CA MET A 66 -3.31 -10.50 -2.14
C MET A 66 -2.50 -9.70 -3.14
N ALA A 67 -2.50 -8.37 -3.00
CA ALA A 67 -1.63 -7.47 -3.75
C ALA A 67 -1.11 -6.35 -2.85
N PHE A 68 0.04 -5.79 -3.19
CA PHE A 68 0.77 -4.83 -2.35
C PHE A 68 1.02 -3.53 -3.09
N ILE A 69 0.77 -2.41 -2.44
CA ILE A 69 0.98 -1.07 -2.98
C ILE A 69 1.85 -0.29 -2.00
N GLU A 70 3.01 0.15 -2.46
CA GLU A 70 3.97 0.97 -1.72
C GLU A 70 3.84 2.43 -2.18
N VAL A 71 3.67 3.36 -1.23
CA VAL A 71 3.45 4.77 -1.54
C VAL A 71 4.76 5.53 -1.43
N LYS A 72 5.09 6.34 -2.45
CA LYS A 72 6.30 7.17 -2.44
C LYS A 72 6.04 8.58 -2.94
N ALA A 73 6.59 9.59 -2.27
CA ALA A 73 6.57 10.97 -2.77
C ALA A 73 7.80 11.30 -3.64
N GLY A 74 7.62 12.09 -4.71
CA GLY A 74 8.70 12.69 -5.51
C GLY A 74 9.73 11.67 -6.02
N LYS A 75 11.01 11.85 -5.65
CA LYS A 75 12.11 10.90 -5.95
C LYS A 75 12.37 9.90 -4.81
N GLY A 76 11.42 9.74 -3.88
CA GLY A 76 11.55 8.84 -2.75
C GLY A 76 11.86 7.41 -3.20
N SER A 77 12.86 6.82 -2.58
CA SER A 77 13.36 5.46 -2.84
C SER A 77 12.84 4.47 -1.79
N SER A 78 12.77 3.20 -2.18
CA SER A 78 12.51 2.11 -1.24
C SER A 78 13.73 1.87 -0.34
N SER A 79 13.49 1.58 0.94
CA SER A 79 14.53 1.07 1.84
C SER A 79 14.95 -0.35 1.44
N PRO A 80 16.10 -0.87 1.92
CA PRO A 80 16.52 -2.25 1.63
C PRO A 80 15.45 -3.30 1.99
N ALA A 81 14.81 -3.17 3.14
CA ALA A 81 13.74 -4.08 3.56
C ALA A 81 12.49 -3.99 2.67
N GLN A 82 12.16 -2.79 2.17
CA GLN A 82 11.06 -2.62 1.22
C GLN A 82 11.37 -3.25 -0.13
N LYS A 83 12.64 -3.13 -0.57
CA LYS A 83 13.11 -3.79 -1.80
C LYS A 83 13.09 -5.32 -1.67
N GLU A 84 13.48 -5.86 -0.52
CA GLU A 84 13.37 -7.29 -0.25
C GLU A 84 11.92 -7.80 -0.37
N TRP A 85 10.95 -7.08 0.17
CA TRP A 85 9.53 -7.40 0.00
C TRP A 85 9.08 -7.32 -1.46
N GLN A 86 9.51 -6.28 -2.19
CA GLN A 86 9.21 -6.12 -3.61
C GLN A 86 9.77 -7.31 -4.43
N ASP A 87 11.03 -7.66 -4.21
CA ASP A 87 11.73 -8.75 -4.92
C ASP A 87 11.10 -10.10 -4.57
N TRP A 88 10.71 -10.32 -3.31
CA TRP A 88 9.97 -11.51 -2.90
C TRP A 88 8.61 -11.60 -3.59
N CYS A 89 7.85 -10.50 -3.66
CA CYS A 89 6.57 -10.48 -4.36
C CYS A 89 6.74 -10.82 -5.84
N GLY A 90 7.72 -10.19 -6.50
CA GLY A 90 8.04 -10.47 -7.91
C GLY A 90 8.43 -11.93 -8.16
N SER A 91 9.25 -12.51 -7.29
CA SER A 91 9.70 -13.91 -7.40
C SER A 91 8.58 -14.93 -7.16
N ASN A 92 7.50 -14.53 -6.45
CA ASN A 92 6.39 -15.41 -6.09
C ASN A 92 5.10 -15.09 -6.86
N GLY A 93 5.15 -14.23 -7.88
CA GLY A 93 3.97 -13.85 -8.67
C GLY A 93 2.91 -13.08 -7.88
N VAL A 94 3.28 -12.46 -6.77
CA VAL A 94 2.39 -11.62 -5.95
C VAL A 94 2.41 -10.21 -6.54
N PRO A 95 1.26 -9.64 -6.94
CA PRO A 95 1.23 -8.31 -7.50
C PRO A 95 1.75 -7.26 -6.51
N TYR A 96 2.70 -6.44 -6.97
CA TYR A 96 3.31 -5.37 -6.20
C TYR A 96 3.46 -4.12 -7.09
N ALA A 97 3.12 -2.94 -6.56
CA ALA A 97 3.30 -1.69 -7.27
C ALA A 97 3.85 -0.58 -6.37
N ILE A 98 4.69 0.28 -6.92
CA ILE A 98 5.07 1.55 -6.31
C ILE A 98 4.22 2.65 -6.94
N VAL A 99 3.53 3.42 -6.11
CA VAL A 99 2.63 4.49 -6.56
C VAL A 99 3.00 5.82 -5.92
N ARG A 100 2.71 6.91 -6.63
CA ARG A 100 3.05 8.28 -6.23
C ARG A 100 1.86 9.22 -6.23
N CYS A 101 0.71 8.77 -6.74
CA CYS A 101 -0.54 9.52 -6.74
C CYS A 101 -1.75 8.58 -6.87
N VAL A 102 -2.96 9.15 -6.80
CA VAL A 102 -4.21 8.40 -7.05
C VAL A 102 -4.26 7.86 -8.48
N GLY A 103 -3.77 8.62 -9.47
CA GLY A 103 -3.74 8.18 -10.88
C GLY A 103 -2.93 6.89 -11.08
N ASP A 104 -1.78 6.76 -10.42
CA ASP A 104 -0.99 5.53 -10.47
C ASP A 104 -1.77 4.33 -9.91
N VAL A 105 -2.50 4.53 -8.81
CA VAL A 105 -3.35 3.48 -8.23
C VAL A 105 -4.47 3.10 -9.20
N GLN A 106 -5.08 4.06 -9.90
CA GLN A 106 -6.08 3.76 -10.93
C GLN A 106 -5.52 2.88 -12.05
N ALA A 107 -4.33 3.23 -12.56
CA ALA A 107 -3.64 2.44 -13.57
C ALA A 107 -3.34 1.03 -13.07
N VAL A 108 -2.75 0.90 -11.88
CA VAL A 108 -2.41 -0.38 -11.27
C VAL A 108 -3.63 -1.27 -11.04
N LEU A 109 -4.75 -0.72 -10.55
CA LEU A 109 -5.98 -1.49 -10.36
C LEU A 109 -6.55 -1.99 -11.70
N THR A 110 -6.41 -1.19 -12.76
CA THR A 110 -6.79 -1.57 -14.12
C THR A 110 -5.91 -2.70 -14.65
N ASP A 111 -4.59 -2.57 -14.52
CA ASP A 111 -3.62 -3.60 -14.93
C ASP A 111 -3.82 -4.93 -14.19
N TRP A 112 -4.27 -4.86 -12.92
CA TRP A 112 -4.59 -6.04 -12.12
C TRP A 112 -6.00 -6.60 -12.37
N ASN A 113 -6.74 -6.07 -13.34
CA ASN A 113 -8.11 -6.45 -13.68
C ASN A 113 -9.05 -6.37 -12.46
N ILE A 114 -8.96 -5.29 -11.68
CA ILE A 114 -9.90 -5.01 -10.58
C ILE A 114 -11.02 -4.13 -11.14
N ASN A 115 -12.20 -4.72 -11.30
CA ASN A 115 -13.40 -4.03 -11.74
C ASN A 115 -13.86 -3.04 -10.66
N LEU A 116 -13.58 -1.76 -10.87
CA LEU A 116 -13.99 -0.68 -9.97
C LEU A 116 -15.52 -0.52 -9.98
N LYS A 117 -16.07 -0.01 -8.89
CA LYS A 117 -17.46 0.46 -8.87
C LYS A 117 -17.63 1.50 -9.97
N SER A 118 -18.56 1.28 -10.90
CA SER A 118 -18.96 2.31 -11.85
C SER A 118 -19.42 3.53 -11.05
N ARG A 119 -18.74 4.66 -11.17
CA ARG A 119 -19.40 5.93 -10.83
C ARG A 119 -20.53 6.08 -11.84
N VAL A 120 -21.76 6.20 -11.36
CA VAL A 120 -22.79 6.89 -12.14
C VAL A 120 -22.16 8.22 -12.51
N ALA A 121 -22.08 8.52 -13.80
CA ALA A 121 -21.52 9.78 -14.29
C ALA A 121 -22.10 10.93 -13.46
N ALA A 122 -21.21 11.80 -12.97
CA ALA A 122 -21.63 13.05 -12.34
C ALA A 122 -22.35 13.93 -13.37
#